data_AF-A0A452FU96-F1
#
_entry.id   AF-A0A452FU96-F1
#
_cell.length_a   1.000
_cell.length_b   1.000
_cell.length_c   1.000
_cell.angle_alpha   90.00
_cell.angle_beta   90.00
_cell.angle_gamma   90.00
#
_symmetry.space_group_name_H-M   'P 1'
#
loop_
_entity.id
_entity.type
_entity.pdbx_description
1 polymer ?
#
loop_
_entity_poly.entity_id
_entity_poly.type
_entity_poly.pdbx_seq_one_letter_code
_entity_poly.pdbx_strand_id
1 'polypeptide(L)'
;MNFSSGSVQAGHWVGQGGRAGSVPQRSTPRCIRNPVGQRLPRESWLCFLPTKTWPTPSLWHPTHSGVAPYPLPCCPLLAEESNKKHPFPCPTSYRTALTYYLDITNPPRTNVLYELAQYASEPAEQEQLRKMASSSGEGKELYLRWVLEARRHILAILQDYPSLRPPIDHLCELLPRLQARYYSIASSSKVHPNSVHICAVAVEYKTKTGRINKGVATSWLRAKEPAGENGGRALVPMYVRKSQFRLPFKATTPVIMVGPGTGVAPFIGFIQERAWLRQQGECAARVGSGQGPGPGAPHSPGRPHPRQGRGRDASLLRLSAGARPQGGGVYVQHLLKKDKEHLWELIHEGGAHIYVDARNMARDVQNTFYDIVAEQGAMEQAQAVDYVKKLMTKGRYSLDVWS
;
A
#
# COMPACT_ATOMS: atom_id res chain seq x y z
N MET A 1 22.67 4.60 -38.88
CA MET A 1 21.80 4.99 -37.76
C MET A 1 20.80 3.86 -37.51
N ASN A 2 21.12 2.96 -36.58
CA ASN A 2 20.23 1.89 -36.11
C ASN A 2 20.45 1.82 -34.60
N PHE A 3 19.51 2.34 -33.81
CA PHE A 3 19.53 2.17 -32.36
C PHE A 3 18.86 0.83 -32.04
N SER A 4 19.67 -0.18 -31.70
CA SER A 4 19.20 -1.41 -31.10
C SER A 4 18.72 -1.12 -29.68
N SER A 5 17.44 -1.36 -29.43
CA SER A 5 16.82 -1.28 -28.11
C SER A 5 17.35 -2.43 -27.24
N GLY A 6 18.40 -2.17 -26.46
CA GLY A 6 18.88 -3.08 -25.43
C GLY A 6 17.85 -3.25 -24.33
N SER A 7 17.20 -4.41 -24.28
CA SER A 7 16.34 -4.83 -23.18
C SER A 7 17.17 -4.96 -21.89
N VAL A 8 16.98 -4.05 -20.94
CA VAL A 8 17.50 -4.22 -19.58
C VAL A 8 16.67 -5.30 -18.90
N GLN A 9 17.23 -6.51 -18.80
CA GLN A 9 16.62 -7.62 -18.07
C GLN A 9 16.43 -7.23 -16.61
N ALA A 10 15.19 -7.37 -16.13
CA ALA A 10 14.81 -7.12 -14.75
C ALA A 10 15.58 -8.07 -13.81
N GLY A 11 16.43 -7.49 -12.97
CA GLY A 11 17.11 -8.21 -11.89
C GLY A 11 16.10 -8.95 -11.01
N HIS A 12 16.41 -10.21 -10.69
CA HIS A 12 15.57 -11.08 -9.90
C HIS A 12 15.40 -10.59 -8.46
N TRP A 13 14.14 -10.42 -8.04
CA TRP A 13 13.73 -10.08 -6.69
C TRP A 13 13.16 -11.32 -6.01
N VAL A 14 13.91 -11.93 -5.10
CA VAL A 14 13.42 -13.05 -4.28
C VAL A 14 12.97 -12.50 -2.93
N GLY A 15 11.70 -12.15 -2.82
CA GLY A 15 11.04 -11.93 -1.54
C GLY A 15 10.39 -13.23 -1.08
N GLN A 16 11.12 -14.08 -0.35
CA GLN A 16 10.50 -15.22 0.34
C GLN A 16 9.98 -14.74 1.70
N GLY A 17 8.69 -14.44 1.73
CA GLY A 17 7.94 -14.08 2.92
C GLY A 17 6.55 -14.69 2.87
N GLY A 18 6.48 -16.02 2.83
CA GLY A 18 5.24 -16.78 2.99
C GLY A 18 5.34 -17.62 4.26
N ARG A 19 4.29 -17.59 5.11
CA ARG A 19 4.10 -18.62 6.14
C ARG A 19 4.09 -19.99 5.46
N ALA A 20 4.66 -20.99 6.13
CA ALA A 20 4.73 -22.37 5.66
C ALA A 20 3.37 -22.82 5.09
N GLY A 21 3.35 -23.14 3.79
CA GLY A 21 2.16 -23.64 3.09
C GLY A 21 1.76 -22.91 1.79
N SER A 22 2.40 -21.81 1.40
CA SER A 22 2.11 -21.19 0.09
C SER A 22 3.37 -20.84 -0.68
N VAL A 23 3.55 -21.48 -1.84
CA VAL A 23 4.53 -21.06 -2.84
C VAL A 23 4.15 -19.64 -3.30
N PRO A 24 5.04 -18.64 -3.23
CA PRO A 24 4.75 -17.33 -3.78
C PRO A 24 4.56 -17.47 -5.28
N GLN A 25 3.32 -17.31 -5.76
CA GLN A 25 3.05 -17.19 -7.19
C GLN A 25 3.79 -15.97 -7.71
N ARG A 26 4.71 -16.18 -8.66
CA ARG A 26 5.42 -15.12 -9.37
C ARG A 26 4.39 -14.19 -9.99
N SER A 27 4.37 -12.93 -9.58
CA SER A 27 3.57 -11.89 -10.25
C SER A 27 4.49 -11.04 -11.11
N THR A 28 4.11 -10.87 -12.38
CA THR A 28 4.77 -9.94 -13.29
C THR A 28 4.52 -8.50 -12.85
N PRO A 29 5.55 -7.62 -12.83
CA PRO A 29 5.36 -6.21 -12.51
C PRO A 29 4.36 -5.57 -13.48
N ARG A 30 3.36 -4.86 -12.95
CA ARG A 30 2.31 -4.19 -13.73
C ARG A 30 2.51 -2.67 -13.64
N CYS A 31 2.51 -2.00 -14.80
CA CYS A 31 2.72 -0.55 -14.91
C CYS A 31 1.46 0.12 -15.45
N ILE A 32 1.08 1.28 -14.90
CA ILE A 32 -0.06 2.06 -15.38
C ILE A 32 0.47 3.17 -16.27
N ARG A 33 0.06 3.19 -17.54
CA ARG A 33 0.36 4.32 -18.44
C ARG A 33 -0.42 5.55 -17.98
N ASN A 34 0.26 6.69 -17.86
CA ASN A 34 -0.36 7.99 -17.63
C ASN A 34 -0.34 8.81 -18.93
N PRO A 35 -1.41 8.77 -19.75
CA PRO A 35 -1.50 9.56 -20.98
C PRO A 35 -1.93 11.01 -20.71
N VAL A 36 -2.43 11.33 -19.51
CA VAL A 36 -2.93 12.67 -19.19
C VAL A 36 -1.73 13.53 -18.80
N GLY A 37 -1.63 14.74 -19.35
CA GLY A 37 -0.56 15.73 -19.09
C GLY A 37 -0.43 16.21 -17.64
N GLN A 38 -0.89 15.44 -16.66
CA GLN A 38 -0.55 15.61 -15.25
C GLN A 38 0.97 15.51 -15.11
N ARG A 39 1.61 16.63 -14.75
CA ARG A 39 3.00 16.65 -14.29
C ARG A 39 3.12 15.66 -13.13
N LEU A 40 3.78 14.52 -13.36
CA LEU A 40 4.14 13.58 -12.31
C LEU A 40 5.15 14.31 -11.40
N PRO A 41 4.75 14.76 -10.20
CA PRO A 41 5.69 15.34 -9.27
C PRO A 41 6.62 14.23 -8.81
N ARG A 42 7.89 14.56 -8.56
CA ARG A 42 8.86 13.66 -7.91
C ARG A 42 8.15 12.96 -6.76
N GLU A 43 8.14 11.63 -6.70
CA GLU A 43 7.80 10.84 -5.50
C GLU A 43 6.42 11.18 -4.89
N SER A 44 5.34 10.66 -5.45
CA SER A 44 3.99 11.02 -4.99
C SER A 44 3.19 9.79 -4.61
N TRP A 45 2.04 10.01 -4.01
CA TRP A 45 1.06 8.97 -3.77
C TRP A 45 0.19 8.80 -5.00
N LEU A 46 0.07 7.56 -5.48
CA LEU A 46 -0.94 7.21 -6.44
C LEU A 46 -2.24 6.89 -5.70
N CYS A 47 -3.31 7.54 -6.12
CA CYS A 47 -4.65 7.30 -5.60
C CYS A 47 -5.48 6.71 -6.73
N PHE A 48 -6.26 5.67 -6.45
CA PHE A 48 -7.24 5.18 -7.41
C PHE A 48 -8.57 4.87 -6.77
N LEU A 49 -9.61 4.92 -7.61
CA LEU A 49 -10.96 4.49 -7.26
C LEU A 49 -11.13 3.03 -7.70
N PRO A 50 -11.10 2.07 -6.76
CA PRO A 50 -11.25 0.67 -7.13
C PRO A 50 -12.71 0.37 -7.47
N THR A 51 -12.93 -0.72 -8.22
CA THR A 51 -14.27 -1.26 -8.44
C THR A 51 -14.39 -2.59 -7.73
N LYS A 52 -15.57 -2.91 -7.22
CA LYS A 52 -15.79 -4.20 -6.56
C LYS A 52 -16.06 -5.30 -7.58
N THR A 53 -15.46 -6.47 -7.37
CA THR A 53 -15.80 -7.70 -8.09
C THR A 53 -16.89 -8.44 -7.34
N TRP A 54 -18.02 -8.70 -8.00
CA TRP A 54 -19.16 -9.39 -7.41
C TRP A 54 -18.94 -10.90 -7.39
N PRO A 55 -19.01 -11.56 -6.22
CA PRO A 55 -19.22 -13.00 -6.19
C PRO A 55 -20.71 -13.25 -6.51
N THR A 56 -21.00 -13.71 -7.72
CA THR A 56 -22.32 -14.15 -8.22
C THR A 56 -23.47 -13.11 -8.20
N PRO A 57 -24.15 -12.84 -9.35
CA PRO A 57 -25.28 -11.90 -9.41
C PRO A 57 -26.52 -12.27 -8.56
N SER A 58 -26.61 -13.51 -8.08
CA SER A 58 -27.86 -14.13 -7.61
C SER A 58 -28.39 -13.65 -6.25
N LEU A 59 -27.56 -13.04 -5.39
CA LEU A 59 -27.98 -12.66 -4.03
C LEU A 59 -28.70 -11.30 -3.94
N TRP A 60 -28.66 -10.49 -5.01
CA TRP A 60 -29.25 -9.15 -5.04
C TRP A 60 -30.30 -8.99 -6.14
N HIS A 61 -30.61 -10.07 -6.85
CA HIS A 61 -31.80 -10.10 -7.68
C HIS A 61 -32.99 -10.35 -6.76
N PRO A 62 -33.98 -9.44 -6.72
CA PRO A 62 -35.26 -9.79 -6.11
C PRO A 62 -35.74 -11.06 -6.79
N THR A 63 -36.05 -12.09 -6.02
CA THR A 63 -36.85 -13.22 -6.49
C THR A 63 -38.26 -12.71 -6.77
N HIS A 64 -38.42 -11.96 -7.85
CA HIS A 64 -39.69 -11.75 -8.51
C HIS A 64 -39.54 -12.36 -9.91
N SER A 65 -40.02 -13.59 -10.04
CA SER A 65 -40.46 -14.15 -11.31
C SER A 65 -41.56 -13.23 -11.86
N GLY A 66 -41.15 -12.28 -12.69
CA GLY A 66 -42.04 -11.28 -13.27
C GLY A 66 -41.26 -10.14 -13.88
N VAL A 67 -40.88 -10.31 -15.15
CA VAL A 67 -40.54 -9.28 -16.14
C VAL A 67 -40.25 -7.87 -15.59
N ALA A 68 -38.96 -7.51 -15.47
CA ALA A 68 -38.53 -6.12 -15.51
C ALA A 68 -37.15 -6.01 -16.18
N PRO A 69 -37.08 -5.71 -17.49
CA PRO A 69 -35.83 -5.61 -18.23
C PRO A 69 -35.27 -4.18 -18.17
N TYR A 70 -35.08 -3.58 -16.99
CA TYR A 70 -34.41 -2.28 -16.87
C TYR A 70 -33.68 -2.16 -15.51
N PRO A 71 -32.45 -1.61 -15.45
CA PRO A 71 -31.86 -1.24 -14.17
C PRO A 71 -32.73 -0.16 -13.53
N LEU A 72 -33.46 -0.51 -12.48
CA LEU A 72 -34.30 0.44 -11.74
C LEU A 72 -33.48 1.70 -11.41
N PRO A 73 -33.93 2.89 -11.82
CA PRO A 73 -33.25 4.13 -11.46
C PRO A 73 -33.27 4.29 -9.95
N CYS A 74 -32.14 4.62 -9.33
CA CYS A 74 -32.17 5.17 -7.98
C CYS A 74 -32.94 6.50 -8.06
N CYS A 75 -34.19 6.53 -7.58
CA CYS A 75 -34.89 7.79 -7.32
C CYS A 75 -34.07 8.61 -6.32
N PRO A 76 -33.69 9.87 -6.62
CA PRO A 76 -33.02 10.69 -5.64
C PRO A 76 -34.05 11.24 -4.65
N LEU A 77 -33.93 10.85 -3.38
CA LEU A 77 -34.41 11.67 -2.28
C LEU A 77 -33.60 12.97 -2.31
N LEU A 78 -34.25 14.07 -2.73
CA LEU A 78 -33.67 15.40 -2.78
C LEU A 78 -33.76 16.02 -1.38
N ALA A 79 -32.61 16.35 -0.79
CA ALA A 79 -32.60 17.29 0.33
C ALA A 79 -32.67 18.71 -0.23
N GLU A 80 -33.85 19.35 -0.19
CA GLU A 80 -34.13 20.60 -0.90
C GLU A 80 -33.26 21.79 -0.45
N GLU A 81 -32.82 21.81 0.81
CA GLU A 81 -32.03 22.92 1.38
C GLU A 81 -30.54 22.56 1.63
N SER A 82 -30.11 21.34 1.32
CA SER A 82 -28.72 20.91 1.57
C SER A 82 -27.84 21.08 0.33
N ASN A 83 -26.61 21.58 0.55
CA ASN A 83 -25.55 21.53 -0.47
C ASN A 83 -25.27 20.08 -0.93
N LYS A 84 -25.56 19.09 -0.08
CA LYS A 84 -25.46 17.67 -0.43
C LYS A 84 -26.82 17.17 -0.90
N LYS A 85 -27.11 17.41 -2.18
CA LYS A 85 -28.38 16.99 -2.83
C LYS A 85 -28.57 15.47 -2.90
N HIS A 86 -27.47 14.71 -2.98
CA HIS A 86 -27.49 13.25 -3.14
C HIS A 86 -26.40 12.56 -2.31
N PRO A 87 -26.59 11.29 -1.89
CA PRO A 87 -25.55 10.52 -1.19
C PRO A 87 -24.33 10.21 -2.08
N PHE A 88 -24.54 10.06 -3.40
CA PHE A 88 -23.55 9.76 -4.42
C PHE A 88 -24.02 10.30 -5.79
N PRO A 89 -23.20 10.28 -6.86
CA PRO A 89 -23.60 10.81 -8.17
C PRO A 89 -24.89 10.15 -8.72
N CYS A 90 -25.90 10.97 -9.03
CA CYS A 90 -27.21 10.58 -9.53
C CYS A 90 -27.57 11.39 -10.80
N PRO A 91 -28.43 10.87 -11.71
CA PRO A 91 -29.09 9.57 -11.67
C PRO A 91 -28.13 8.40 -11.92
N THR A 92 -28.37 7.26 -11.26
CA THR A 92 -27.54 6.05 -11.40
C THR A 92 -28.33 4.79 -11.07
N SER A 93 -27.80 3.61 -11.43
CA SER A 93 -28.40 2.33 -11.05
C SER A 93 -27.86 1.84 -9.71
N TYR A 94 -28.63 1.01 -8.98
CA TYR A 94 -28.16 0.36 -7.76
C TYR A 94 -26.89 -0.46 -7.98
N ARG A 95 -26.78 -1.14 -9.14
CA ARG A 95 -25.57 -1.89 -9.54
C ARG A 95 -24.36 -0.96 -9.59
N THR A 96 -24.50 0.21 -10.23
CA THR A 96 -23.43 1.22 -10.31
C THR A 96 -23.09 1.75 -8.91
N ALA A 97 -24.10 2.11 -8.12
CA ALA A 97 -23.90 2.64 -6.77
C ALA A 97 -23.11 1.67 -5.87
N LEU A 98 -23.53 0.40 -5.81
CA LEU A 98 -22.88 -0.62 -5.01
C LEU A 98 -21.50 -1.02 -5.55
N THR A 99 -21.25 -0.88 -6.85
CA THR A 99 -19.96 -1.23 -7.47
C THR A 99 -18.91 -0.12 -7.29
N TYR A 100 -19.29 1.14 -7.44
CA TYR A 100 -18.36 2.27 -7.56
C TYR A 100 -18.45 3.30 -6.43
N TYR A 101 -19.59 3.44 -5.75
CA TYR A 101 -19.84 4.59 -4.86
C TYR A 101 -19.95 4.25 -3.39
N LEU A 102 -20.45 3.07 -3.05
CA LEU A 102 -20.70 2.64 -1.67
C LEU A 102 -19.65 1.64 -1.20
N ASP A 103 -19.50 1.43 0.09
CA ASP A 103 -18.68 0.37 0.68
C ASP A 103 -19.58 -0.74 1.22
N ILE A 104 -19.32 -1.98 0.78
CA ILE A 104 -20.07 -3.18 1.18
C ILE A 104 -19.16 -4.23 1.80
N THR A 105 -17.90 -3.89 2.07
CA THR A 105 -16.84 -4.85 2.44
C THR A 105 -16.28 -4.62 3.83
N ASN A 106 -16.34 -3.39 4.32
CA ASN A 106 -16.00 -3.11 5.71
C ASN A 106 -17.19 -3.43 6.63
N PRO A 107 -16.93 -3.76 7.90
CA PRO A 107 -17.99 -3.96 8.87
C PRO A 107 -18.89 -2.74 9.01
N PRO A 108 -20.23 -2.88 8.91
CA PRO A 108 -21.16 -1.77 9.12
C PRO A 108 -21.03 -1.16 10.51
N ARG A 109 -21.24 0.15 10.59
CA ARG A 109 -21.25 0.88 11.87
C ARG A 109 -22.52 0.57 12.66
N THR A 110 -22.48 0.80 13.97
CA THR A 110 -23.61 0.56 14.87
C THR A 110 -24.88 1.30 14.47
N ASN A 111 -24.78 2.54 13.97
CA ASN A 111 -25.93 3.30 13.47
C ASN A 111 -26.59 2.63 12.24
N VAL A 112 -25.81 2.00 11.37
CA VAL A 112 -26.36 1.24 10.24
C VAL A 112 -27.14 0.04 10.76
N LEU A 113 -26.62 -0.68 11.76
CA LEU A 113 -27.33 -1.82 12.37
C LEU A 113 -28.61 -1.38 13.08
N TYR A 114 -28.59 -0.21 13.74
CA TYR A 114 -29.75 0.38 14.39
C TYR A 114 -30.91 0.59 13.41
N GLU A 115 -30.64 1.30 12.30
CA GLU A 115 -31.63 1.62 11.27
C GLU A 115 -32.11 0.36 10.53
N LEU A 116 -31.23 -0.63 10.36
CA LEU A 116 -31.59 -1.88 9.71
C LEU A 116 -32.47 -2.78 10.58
N ALA A 117 -32.43 -2.65 11.91
CA ALA A 117 -33.16 -3.54 12.81
C ALA A 117 -34.68 -3.53 12.59
N GLN A 118 -35.25 -2.43 12.09
CA GLN A 118 -36.69 -2.34 11.79
C GLN A 118 -37.12 -3.23 10.61
N TYR A 119 -36.18 -3.69 9.78
CA TYR A 119 -36.44 -4.53 8.62
C TYR A 119 -36.20 -6.02 8.87
N ALA A 120 -35.90 -6.42 10.10
CA ALA A 120 -35.86 -7.82 10.51
C ALA A 120 -37.25 -8.25 10.98
N SER A 121 -37.85 -9.23 10.31
CA SER A 121 -39.19 -9.74 10.66
C SER A 121 -39.17 -10.72 11.83
N GLU A 122 -38.04 -11.37 12.09
CA GLU A 122 -37.85 -12.26 13.24
C GLU A 122 -37.50 -11.42 14.49
N PRO A 123 -38.32 -11.45 15.56
CA PRO A 123 -38.08 -10.65 16.76
C PRO A 123 -36.70 -10.88 17.39
N ALA A 124 -36.21 -12.12 17.38
CA ALA A 124 -34.90 -12.44 17.92
C ALA A 124 -33.76 -11.77 17.12
N GLU A 125 -33.85 -11.74 15.78
CA GLU A 125 -32.84 -11.06 14.94
C GLU A 125 -32.90 -9.54 15.10
N GLN A 126 -34.12 -8.98 15.17
CA GLN A 126 -34.33 -7.56 15.42
C GLN A 126 -33.74 -7.13 16.77
N GLU A 127 -33.98 -7.89 17.83
CA GLU A 127 -33.45 -7.59 19.17
C GLU A 127 -31.92 -7.65 19.18
N GLN A 128 -31.31 -8.65 18.52
CA GLN A 128 -29.85 -8.76 18.42
C GLN A 128 -29.22 -7.56 17.68
N LEU A 129 -29.84 -7.11 16.58
CA LEU A 129 -29.39 -5.92 15.84
C LEU A 129 -29.49 -4.65 16.71
N ARG A 130 -30.61 -4.46 17.42
CA ARG A 130 -30.78 -3.34 18.37
C ARG A 130 -29.79 -3.41 19.52
N LYS A 131 -29.53 -4.61 20.06
CA LYS A 131 -28.57 -4.83 21.14
C LYS A 131 -27.17 -4.45 20.71
N MET A 132 -26.71 -4.88 19.52
CA MET A 132 -25.41 -4.49 18.96
C MET A 132 -25.30 -2.99 18.67
N ALA A 133 -26.42 -2.33 18.36
CA ALA A 133 -26.46 -0.89 18.16
C ALA A 133 -26.53 -0.08 19.46
N SER A 134 -26.87 -0.71 20.59
CA SER A 134 -27.05 -0.03 21.89
C SER A 134 -25.72 0.39 22.53
N SER A 135 -25.81 1.28 23.52
CA SER A 135 -24.65 1.68 24.34
C SER A 135 -24.37 0.75 25.54
N SER A 136 -25.13 -0.34 25.68
CA SER A 136 -24.96 -1.32 26.77
C SER A 136 -23.59 -2.01 26.69
N GLY A 137 -23.05 -2.44 27.84
CA GLY A 137 -21.78 -3.16 27.90
C GLY A 137 -21.82 -4.46 27.08
N GLU A 138 -22.88 -5.26 27.25
CA GLU A 138 -23.09 -6.49 26.49
C GLU A 138 -23.27 -6.24 24.99
N GLY A 139 -23.98 -5.18 24.61
CA GLY A 139 -24.19 -4.81 23.22
C GLY A 139 -22.90 -4.42 22.50
N LYS A 140 -22.05 -3.64 23.16
CA LYS A 140 -20.72 -3.26 22.65
C LYS A 140 -19.82 -4.48 22.47
N GLU A 141 -19.78 -5.37 23.45
CA GLU A 141 -18.98 -6.60 23.38
C GLU A 141 -19.48 -7.53 22.26
N LEU A 142 -20.80 -7.67 22.12
CA LEU A 142 -21.39 -8.44 21.04
C LEU A 142 -21.04 -7.85 19.66
N TYR A 143 -21.15 -6.53 19.50
CA TYR A 143 -20.76 -5.85 18.26
C TYR A 143 -19.25 -6.01 17.95
N LEU A 144 -18.39 -5.85 18.95
CA LEU A 144 -16.95 -6.06 18.81
C LEU A 144 -16.66 -7.48 18.31
N ARG A 145 -17.15 -8.50 19.01
CA ARG A 145 -16.89 -9.90 18.70
C ARG A 145 -17.56 -10.35 17.39
N TRP A 146 -18.85 -10.06 17.23
CA TRP A 146 -19.66 -10.60 16.12
C TRP A 146 -19.51 -9.79 14.83
N VAL A 147 -19.33 -8.48 14.87
CA VAL A 147 -19.21 -7.65 13.66
C VAL A 147 -17.74 -7.35 13.35
N LEU A 148 -17.01 -6.75 14.28
CA LEU A 148 -15.68 -6.21 14.03
C LEU A 148 -14.60 -7.28 13.93
N GLU A 149 -14.45 -8.12 14.96
CA GLU A 149 -13.43 -9.18 15.00
C GLU A 149 -13.68 -10.27 13.98
N ALA A 150 -14.95 -10.64 13.79
CA ALA A 150 -15.35 -11.60 12.78
C ALA A 150 -15.30 -11.03 11.35
N ARG A 151 -15.09 -9.71 11.21
CA ARG A 151 -14.98 -8.99 9.94
C ARG A 151 -16.20 -9.20 9.04
N ARG A 152 -17.40 -9.16 9.63
CA ARG A 152 -18.67 -9.32 8.92
C ARG A 152 -19.00 -8.05 8.14
N HIS A 153 -18.95 -8.14 6.83
CA HIS A 153 -19.46 -7.12 5.92
C HIS A 153 -20.99 -7.23 5.76
N ILE A 154 -21.65 -6.22 5.17
CA ILE A 154 -23.12 -6.15 5.08
C ILE A 154 -23.76 -7.43 4.52
N LEU A 155 -23.19 -8.04 3.48
CA LEU A 155 -23.71 -9.28 2.90
C LEU A 155 -23.67 -10.46 3.89
N ALA A 156 -22.65 -10.53 4.74
CA ALA A 156 -22.55 -11.59 5.74
C ALA A 156 -23.60 -11.44 6.83
N ILE A 157 -23.93 -10.19 7.19
CA ILE A 157 -24.99 -9.91 8.17
C ILE A 157 -26.35 -10.29 7.59
N LEU A 158 -26.65 -9.93 6.34
CA LEU A 158 -27.89 -10.32 5.65
C LEU A 158 -28.03 -11.85 5.47
N GLN A 159 -26.91 -12.56 5.33
CA GLN A 159 -26.90 -14.03 5.26
C GLN A 159 -27.06 -14.69 6.63
N ASP A 160 -26.44 -14.14 7.67
CA ASP A 160 -26.51 -14.68 9.03
C ASP A 160 -27.86 -14.33 9.71
N TYR A 161 -28.54 -13.28 9.25
CA TYR A 161 -29.88 -12.86 9.66
C TYR A 161 -30.85 -12.83 8.45
N PRO A 162 -31.38 -13.99 8.02
CA PRO A 162 -32.19 -14.11 6.82
C PRO A 162 -33.55 -13.37 6.87
N SER A 163 -34.04 -13.01 8.06
CA SER A 163 -35.27 -12.21 8.19
C SER A 163 -35.04 -10.73 7.88
N LEU A 164 -33.78 -10.28 7.88
CA LEU A 164 -33.39 -8.90 7.61
C LEU A 164 -33.53 -8.57 6.11
N ARG A 165 -34.63 -7.90 5.74
CA ARG A 165 -34.95 -7.55 4.35
C ARG A 165 -35.17 -6.04 4.15
N PRO A 166 -34.11 -5.21 4.26
CA PRO A 166 -34.22 -3.77 4.06
C PRO A 166 -34.47 -3.41 2.59
N PRO A 167 -35.23 -2.33 2.32
CA PRO A 167 -35.34 -1.77 0.99
C PRO A 167 -33.97 -1.27 0.50
N ILE A 168 -33.68 -1.51 -0.79
CA ILE A 168 -32.33 -1.31 -1.34
C ILE A 168 -31.91 0.16 -1.42
N ASP A 169 -32.87 1.06 -1.61
CA ASP A 169 -32.72 2.51 -1.56
C ASP A 169 -32.24 2.99 -0.19
N HIS A 170 -32.94 2.63 0.89
CA HIS A 170 -32.52 2.98 2.23
C HIS A 170 -31.18 2.34 2.60
N LEU A 171 -30.92 1.09 2.19
CA LEU A 171 -29.61 0.48 2.38
C LEU A 171 -28.50 1.29 1.69
N CYS A 172 -28.74 1.77 0.46
CA CYS A 172 -27.77 2.59 -0.26
C CYS A 172 -27.51 3.95 0.39
N GLU A 173 -28.49 4.49 1.10
CA GLU A 173 -28.36 5.72 1.88
C GLU A 173 -27.51 5.52 3.15
N LEU A 174 -27.71 4.40 3.84
CA LEU A 174 -27.01 4.08 5.10
C LEU A 174 -25.54 3.70 4.90
N LEU A 175 -25.21 3.08 3.75
CA LEU A 175 -23.86 2.59 3.51
C LEU A 175 -22.84 3.73 3.30
N PRO A 176 -21.63 3.63 3.89
CA PRO A 176 -20.61 4.65 3.71
C PRO A 176 -20.06 4.65 2.27
N ARG A 177 -19.45 5.77 1.87
CA ARG A 177 -18.87 5.94 0.53
C ARG A 177 -17.61 5.10 0.33
N LEU A 178 -17.47 4.52 -0.85
CA LEU A 178 -16.25 3.86 -1.29
C LEU A 178 -15.11 4.87 -1.41
N GLN A 179 -14.03 4.65 -0.65
CA GLN A 179 -12.88 5.54 -0.64
C GLN A 179 -11.86 5.20 -1.73
N ALA A 180 -11.08 6.19 -2.16
CA ALA A 180 -9.87 5.92 -2.94
C ALA A 180 -8.83 5.17 -2.09
N ARG A 181 -7.99 4.34 -2.72
CA ARG A 181 -6.86 3.67 -2.03
C ARG A 181 -5.53 4.26 -2.52
N TYR A 182 -4.62 4.43 -1.57
CA TYR A 182 -3.33 5.10 -1.75
C TYR A 182 -2.20 4.07 -1.84
N TYR A 183 -1.25 4.32 -2.74
CA TYR A 183 -0.05 3.51 -2.92
C TYR A 183 1.15 4.42 -3.19
N SER A 184 2.29 4.12 -2.58
CA SER A 184 3.53 4.82 -2.86
C SER A 184 4.00 4.48 -4.27
N ILE A 185 4.32 5.49 -5.07
CA ILE A 185 4.73 5.30 -6.47
C ILE A 185 6.10 4.62 -6.51
N ALA A 186 6.18 3.48 -7.22
CA ALA A 186 7.38 2.66 -7.34
C ALA A 186 8.21 2.93 -8.60
N SER A 187 8.18 4.17 -9.09
CA SER A 187 8.92 4.62 -10.27
C SER A 187 9.41 6.06 -10.13
N SER A 188 10.56 6.36 -10.72
CA SER A 188 11.00 7.76 -10.87
C SER A 188 10.40 8.40 -12.11
N SER A 189 9.90 9.63 -11.98
CA SER A 189 9.45 10.45 -13.11
C SER A 189 10.57 10.82 -14.09
N LYS A 190 11.84 10.75 -13.67
CA LYS A 190 13.02 10.99 -14.52
C LYS A 190 13.27 9.83 -15.49
N VAL A 191 12.94 8.62 -15.07
CA VAL A 191 13.09 7.40 -15.88
C VAL A 191 11.79 7.05 -16.61
N HIS A 192 10.66 7.28 -15.95
CA HIS A 192 9.32 6.92 -16.42
C HIS A 192 8.35 8.13 -16.35
N PRO A 193 8.50 9.13 -17.23
CA PRO A 193 7.68 10.36 -17.18
C PRO A 193 6.19 10.12 -17.53
N ASN A 194 5.89 9.03 -18.25
CA ASN A 194 4.53 8.70 -18.71
C ASN A 194 3.99 7.39 -18.11
N SER A 195 4.64 6.86 -17.07
CA SER A 195 4.25 5.59 -16.43
C SER A 195 4.37 5.67 -14.92
N VAL A 196 3.34 5.19 -14.22
CA VAL A 196 3.30 5.11 -12.77
C VAL A 196 3.27 3.64 -12.34
N HIS A 197 4.24 3.25 -11.50
CA HIS A 197 4.36 1.87 -11.05
C HIS A 197 3.82 1.72 -9.63
N ILE A 198 3.24 0.56 -9.34
CA ILE A 198 2.70 0.20 -8.02
C ILE A 198 3.39 -1.08 -7.54
N CYS A 199 3.80 -1.09 -6.26
CA CYS A 199 4.12 -2.33 -5.55
C CYS A 199 3.07 -2.53 -4.44
N ALA A 200 2.35 -3.64 -4.48
CA ALA A 200 1.25 -3.93 -3.56
C ALA A 200 1.15 -5.41 -3.25
N VAL A 201 0.61 -5.74 -2.07
CA VAL A 201 0.28 -7.11 -1.68
C VAL A 201 -1.22 -7.36 -1.84
N ALA A 202 -1.61 -8.49 -2.43
CA ALA A 202 -3.01 -8.90 -2.51
C ALA A 202 -3.54 -9.16 -1.11
N VAL A 203 -4.67 -8.53 -0.75
CA VAL A 203 -5.29 -8.71 0.57
C VAL A 203 -6.36 -9.78 0.42
N GLU A 204 -6.13 -10.95 1.01
CA GLU A 204 -7.05 -12.07 1.03
C GLU A 204 -6.83 -12.84 2.32
N TYR A 205 -7.89 -13.03 3.11
CA TYR A 205 -7.80 -13.72 4.39
C TYR A 205 -9.11 -14.42 4.75
N LYS A 206 -8.98 -15.53 5.47
CA LYS A 206 -10.13 -16.25 6.05
C LYS A 206 -10.54 -15.57 7.35
N THR A 207 -11.82 -15.26 7.47
CA THR A 207 -12.43 -14.66 8.67
C THR A 207 -12.70 -15.71 9.74
N LYS A 208 -12.96 -15.27 10.99
CA LYS A 208 -13.43 -16.16 12.07
C LYS A 208 -14.74 -16.88 11.73
N THR A 209 -15.54 -16.33 10.81
CA THR A 209 -16.79 -16.94 10.31
C THR A 209 -16.58 -18.02 9.25
N GLY A 210 -15.33 -18.27 8.83
CA GLY A 210 -15.01 -19.20 7.75
C GLY A 210 -15.06 -18.58 6.34
N ARG A 211 -15.69 -17.42 6.17
CA ARG A 211 -15.74 -16.67 4.89
C ARG A 211 -14.38 -16.13 4.48
N ILE A 212 -14.13 -16.01 3.18
CA ILE A 212 -12.91 -15.41 2.62
C ILE A 212 -13.17 -13.94 2.29
N ASN A 213 -12.53 -13.04 3.01
CA ASN A 213 -12.59 -11.61 2.73
C ASN A 213 -11.45 -11.22 1.79
N LYS A 214 -11.80 -10.43 0.77
CA LYS A 214 -10.87 -9.91 -0.24
C LYS A 214 -10.80 -8.39 -0.16
N GLY A 215 -9.60 -7.84 -0.26
CA GLY A 215 -9.40 -6.40 -0.33
C GLY A 215 -9.88 -5.86 -1.66
N VAL A 216 -10.76 -4.85 -1.62
CA VAL A 216 -11.41 -4.28 -2.81
C VAL A 216 -10.38 -3.83 -3.85
N ALA A 217 -9.46 -2.96 -3.45
CA ALA A 217 -8.48 -2.34 -4.35
C ALA A 217 -7.48 -3.34 -4.93
N THR A 218 -6.92 -4.20 -4.10
CA THR A 218 -5.84 -5.11 -4.51
C THR A 218 -6.36 -6.27 -5.34
N SER A 219 -7.56 -6.79 -5.03
CA SER A 219 -8.20 -7.82 -5.86
C SER A 219 -8.63 -7.26 -7.21
N TRP A 220 -9.15 -6.04 -7.23
CA TRP A 220 -9.48 -5.32 -8.46
C TRP A 220 -8.27 -5.11 -9.36
N LEU A 221 -7.16 -4.60 -8.81
CA LEU A 221 -5.91 -4.44 -9.57
C LEU A 221 -5.33 -5.77 -10.04
N ARG A 222 -5.40 -6.83 -9.21
CA ARG A 222 -4.91 -8.16 -9.58
C ARG A 222 -5.64 -8.71 -10.81
N ALA A 223 -6.93 -8.41 -10.95
CA ALA A 223 -7.75 -8.83 -12.09
C ALA A 223 -7.56 -7.97 -13.36
N LYS A 224 -6.79 -6.87 -13.31
CA LYS A 224 -6.60 -5.98 -14.48
C LYS A 224 -5.53 -6.50 -15.42
N GLU A 225 -5.94 -7.20 -16.48
CA GLU A 225 -5.03 -7.73 -17.49
C GLU A 225 -4.66 -6.66 -18.55
N PRO A 226 -3.36 -6.47 -18.87
CA PRO A 226 -2.92 -5.43 -19.81
C PRO A 226 -3.45 -5.59 -21.24
N ALA A 227 -3.64 -6.83 -21.69
CA ALA A 227 -4.21 -7.19 -22.98
C ALA A 227 -5.37 -8.14 -22.72
N GLY A 228 -6.61 -7.66 -22.89
CA GLY A 228 -7.76 -8.57 -22.93
C GLY A 228 -7.79 -9.33 -24.25
N GLU A 229 -8.41 -10.50 -24.26
CA GLU A 229 -8.57 -11.36 -25.46
C GLU A 229 -9.16 -10.60 -26.66
N ASN A 230 -9.99 -9.59 -26.40
CA ASN A 230 -10.66 -8.77 -27.42
C ASN A 230 -9.94 -7.44 -27.73
N GLY A 231 -8.66 -7.29 -27.37
CA GLY A 231 -7.91 -6.04 -27.57
C GLY A 231 -8.31 -4.88 -26.65
N GLY A 232 -9.23 -5.12 -25.70
CA GLY A 232 -9.66 -4.13 -24.71
C GLY A 232 -8.53 -3.77 -23.75
N ARG A 233 -8.36 -2.46 -23.48
CA ARG A 233 -7.35 -1.95 -22.54
C ARG A 233 -7.93 -1.84 -21.13
N ALA A 234 -7.24 -2.44 -20.17
CA ALA A 234 -7.58 -2.26 -18.76
C ALA A 234 -7.32 -0.82 -18.29
N LEU A 235 -8.38 -0.10 -17.93
CA LEU A 235 -8.30 1.26 -17.39
C LEU A 235 -8.35 1.27 -15.85
N VAL A 236 -7.62 2.21 -15.26
CA VAL A 236 -7.55 2.47 -13.82
C VAL A 236 -7.76 3.96 -13.58
N PRO A 237 -8.92 4.41 -13.05
CA PRO A 237 -9.13 5.80 -12.68
C PRO A 237 -8.20 6.19 -11.54
N MET A 238 -7.30 7.14 -11.79
CA MET A 238 -6.28 7.55 -10.83
C MET A 238 -6.05 9.05 -10.79
N TYR A 239 -5.47 9.50 -9.69
CA TYR A 239 -4.91 10.84 -9.52
C TYR A 239 -3.68 10.78 -8.62
N VAL A 240 -2.84 11.80 -8.72
CA VAL A 240 -1.59 11.88 -7.94
C VAL A 240 -1.75 12.88 -6.80
N ARG A 241 -1.43 12.44 -5.58
CA ARG A 241 -1.33 13.31 -4.40
C ARG A 241 0.13 13.57 -4.07
N LYS A 242 0.53 14.84 -4.08
CA LYS A 242 1.90 15.26 -3.73
C LYS A 242 2.23 14.87 -2.28
N SER A 243 3.48 14.45 -2.06
CA SER A 243 4.02 14.09 -0.76
C SER A 243 5.18 15.04 -0.40
N GLN A 244 5.65 15.00 0.84
CA GLN A 244 6.92 15.62 1.26
C GLN A 244 8.07 14.61 1.31
N PHE A 245 7.78 13.32 1.10
CA PHE A 245 8.76 12.25 1.00
C PHE A 245 9.55 12.42 -0.30
N ARG A 246 10.67 13.16 -0.23
CA ARG A 246 11.46 13.65 -1.37
C ARG A 246 12.92 13.26 -1.24
N LEU A 247 13.57 12.80 -2.30
CA LEU A 247 15.04 12.76 -2.37
C LEU A 247 15.65 14.15 -2.08
N PRO A 248 16.86 14.22 -1.50
CA PRO A 248 17.54 15.49 -1.27
C PRO A 248 17.79 16.25 -2.58
N PHE A 249 17.79 17.57 -2.52
CA PHE A 249 18.07 18.41 -3.69
C PHE A 249 19.47 18.17 -4.29
N LYS A 250 20.48 17.94 -3.44
CA LYS A 250 21.85 17.65 -3.86
C LYS A 250 22.03 16.15 -4.09
N ALA A 251 22.42 15.78 -5.30
CA ALA A 251 22.69 14.39 -5.69
C ALA A 251 23.91 13.76 -4.98
N THR A 252 24.72 14.56 -4.29
CA THR A 252 25.83 14.08 -3.47
C THR A 252 25.43 13.75 -2.04
N THR A 253 24.28 14.23 -1.56
CA THR A 253 23.81 13.96 -0.20
C THR A 253 23.47 12.47 -0.04
N PRO A 254 24.05 11.76 0.95
CA PRO A 254 23.77 10.35 1.19
C PRO A 254 22.32 10.11 1.60
N VAL A 255 21.79 8.94 1.27
CA VAL A 255 20.43 8.54 1.65
C VAL A 255 20.41 7.17 2.30
N ILE A 256 19.65 7.06 3.39
CA ILE A 256 19.41 5.85 4.15
C ILE A 256 17.95 5.47 3.95
N MET A 257 17.69 4.31 3.34
CA MET A 257 16.34 3.85 3.01
C MET A 257 16.02 2.57 3.78
N VAL A 258 14.96 2.61 4.59
CA VAL A 258 14.49 1.50 5.42
C VAL A 258 13.07 1.13 5.00
N GLY A 259 12.92 0.01 4.27
CA GLY A 259 11.65 -0.36 3.64
C GLY A 259 11.37 -1.86 3.61
N PRO A 260 10.94 -2.49 4.73
CA PRO A 260 10.59 -3.90 4.74
C PRO A 260 9.27 -4.18 3.98
N GLY A 261 9.21 -5.33 3.30
CA GLY A 261 8.00 -5.78 2.60
C GLY A 261 7.58 -4.84 1.46
N THR A 262 6.31 -4.43 1.41
CA THR A 262 5.83 -3.46 0.42
C THR A 262 6.35 -2.05 0.65
N GLY A 263 7.00 -1.76 1.80
CA GLY A 263 7.67 -0.48 2.04
C GLY A 263 8.91 -0.25 1.19
N VAL A 264 9.28 -1.21 0.36
CA VAL A 264 10.27 -1.01 -0.70
C VAL A 264 9.75 -0.12 -1.85
N ALA A 265 8.43 0.09 -1.94
CA ALA A 265 7.77 0.73 -3.07
C ALA A 265 8.42 2.07 -3.48
N PRO A 266 8.45 3.12 -2.63
CA PRO A 266 9.01 4.42 -3.04
C PRO A 266 10.52 4.33 -3.31
N PHE A 267 11.23 3.42 -2.64
CA PHE A 267 12.67 3.26 -2.79
C PHE A 267 13.08 2.68 -4.14
N ILE A 268 12.19 1.94 -4.82
CA ILE A 268 12.41 1.56 -6.23
C ILE A 268 12.55 2.82 -7.09
N GLY A 269 11.66 3.81 -6.89
CA GLY A 269 11.75 5.10 -7.58
C GLY A 269 13.01 5.88 -7.21
N PHE A 270 13.39 5.91 -5.93
CA PHE A 270 14.59 6.63 -5.49
C PHE A 270 15.85 6.05 -6.12
N ILE A 271 15.97 4.72 -6.14
CA ILE A 271 17.12 4.02 -6.73
C ILE A 271 17.18 4.28 -8.23
N GLN A 272 16.04 4.24 -8.93
CA GLN A 272 15.96 4.59 -10.35
C GLN A 272 16.45 6.03 -10.61
N GLU A 273 16.02 6.98 -9.79
CA GLU A 273 16.43 8.39 -9.94
C GLU A 273 17.92 8.59 -9.67
N ARG A 274 18.46 7.97 -8.62
CA ARG A 274 19.90 8.02 -8.31
C ARG A 274 20.75 7.38 -9.41
N ALA A 275 20.30 6.25 -9.95
CA ALA A 275 20.97 5.62 -11.10
C ALA A 275 20.93 6.51 -12.34
N TRP A 276 19.81 7.18 -12.60
CA TRP A 276 19.67 8.13 -13.70
C TRP A 276 20.62 9.34 -13.53
N LEU A 277 20.68 9.94 -12.34
CA LEU A 277 21.61 11.06 -12.05
C LEU A 277 23.08 10.66 -12.26
N ARG A 278 23.46 9.43 -11.89
CA ARG A 278 24.81 8.89 -12.17
C ARG A 278 25.09 8.79 -13.66
N GLN A 279 24.13 8.33 -14.46
CA GLN A 279 24.27 8.25 -15.91
C GLN A 279 24.39 9.63 -16.58
N GLN A 280 23.80 10.67 -15.97
CA GLN A 280 23.96 12.06 -16.41
C GLN A 280 25.28 12.71 -15.94
N GLY A 281 26.10 12.01 -15.14
CA GLY A 281 27.37 12.53 -14.62
C GLY A 281 27.26 13.38 -13.36
N GLU A 282 26.07 13.50 -12.75
CA GLU A 282 25.82 14.40 -11.61
C GLU A 282 26.26 13.82 -10.24
N CYS A 283 26.63 12.54 -10.17
CA CYS A 283 26.98 11.83 -8.93
C CYS A 283 28.48 11.46 -8.84
N ALA A 284 29.37 12.34 -9.30
CA ALA A 284 30.80 12.19 -9.05
C ALA A 284 31.18 12.68 -7.64
N ALA A 285 30.79 11.93 -6.60
CA ALA A 285 31.44 12.06 -5.29
C ALA A 285 32.69 11.16 -5.27
N ARG A 286 33.86 11.79 -5.14
CA ARG A 286 35.23 11.25 -4.96
C ARG A 286 35.33 9.71 -4.86
N VAL A 287 35.64 9.05 -5.98
CA VAL A 287 36.43 7.82 -5.94
C VAL A 287 37.89 8.28 -5.82
N GLY A 288 38.46 8.16 -4.63
CA GLY A 288 39.90 8.26 -4.45
C GLY A 288 40.55 7.10 -5.20
N SER A 289 41.03 7.37 -6.41
CA SER A 289 41.85 6.46 -7.20
C SER A 289 43.21 6.32 -6.52
N GLY A 290 43.32 5.48 -5.50
CA GLY A 290 44.59 4.94 -5.06
C GLY A 290 45.06 3.88 -6.06
N GLN A 291 45.61 4.30 -7.20
CA GLN A 291 46.39 3.41 -8.06
C GLN A 291 47.78 3.26 -7.44
N GLY A 292 48.08 2.06 -6.94
CA GLY A 292 49.44 1.58 -6.75
C GLY A 292 49.54 0.20 -7.41
N PRO A 293 50.44 -0.03 -8.39
CA PRO A 293 50.60 -1.34 -9.01
C PRO A 293 51.56 -2.19 -8.18
N GLY A 294 51.20 -3.45 -7.92
CA GLY A 294 52.07 -4.47 -7.33
C GLY A 294 51.83 -5.83 -7.99
N PRO A 295 52.86 -6.59 -8.39
CA PRO A 295 52.75 -7.63 -9.42
C PRO A 295 52.57 -9.05 -8.87
N GLY A 296 51.93 -9.91 -9.67
CA GLY A 296 52.18 -11.36 -9.66
C GLY A 296 51.09 -12.27 -9.08
N ALA A 297 50.28 -12.87 -9.94
CA ALA A 297 49.89 -14.30 -9.84
C ALA A 297 49.17 -14.76 -11.15
N PRO A 298 49.35 -16.03 -11.58
CA PRO A 298 49.12 -16.45 -12.96
C PRO A 298 47.69 -16.88 -13.28
N HIS A 299 47.38 -16.80 -14.57
CA HIS A 299 46.11 -17.09 -15.22
C HIS A 299 45.62 -18.53 -15.03
N SER A 300 44.35 -18.68 -14.63
CA SER A 300 43.53 -19.88 -14.87
C SER A 300 42.30 -19.50 -15.71
N PRO A 301 42.08 -20.09 -16.90
CA PRO A 301 40.95 -19.76 -17.76
C PRO A 301 39.73 -20.61 -17.40
N GLY A 302 38.62 -19.98 -16.98
CA GLY A 302 37.39 -20.72 -16.71
C GLY A 302 36.21 -19.88 -16.23
N ARG A 303 35.30 -19.59 -17.17
CA ARG A 303 33.90 -19.14 -17.00
C ARG A 303 33.65 -17.71 -16.47
N PRO A 304 33.00 -16.83 -17.26
CA PRO A 304 32.51 -15.54 -16.76
C PRO A 304 31.27 -15.80 -15.91
N HIS A 305 31.44 -15.90 -14.59
CA HIS A 305 30.34 -15.58 -13.68
C HIS A 305 30.25 -14.06 -13.60
N PRO A 306 29.10 -13.43 -13.92
CA PRO A 306 28.90 -12.03 -13.60
C PRO A 306 28.82 -11.95 -12.07
N ARG A 307 29.96 -11.73 -11.43
CA ARG A 307 30.03 -11.22 -10.07
C ARG A 307 29.25 -9.91 -10.10
N GLN A 308 27.99 -9.95 -9.66
CA GLN A 308 27.25 -8.75 -9.28
C GLN A 308 28.19 -7.94 -8.39
N GLY A 309 28.64 -6.80 -8.90
CA GLY A 309 29.50 -5.89 -8.18
C GLY A 309 28.79 -5.51 -6.89
N ARG A 310 29.23 -6.10 -5.78
CA ARG A 310 28.94 -5.66 -4.42
C ARG A 310 29.78 -4.41 -4.16
N GLY A 311 29.55 -3.37 -4.97
CA GLY A 311 30.08 -2.04 -4.69
C GLY A 311 29.36 -1.54 -3.45
N ARG A 312 30.09 -1.39 -2.33
CA ARG A 312 29.64 -0.57 -1.20
C ARG A 312 29.63 0.87 -1.71
N ASP A 313 28.49 1.29 -2.22
CA ASP A 313 28.25 2.67 -2.63
C ASP A 313 28.02 3.48 -1.35
N ALA A 314 28.97 4.33 -0.97
CA ALA A 314 28.90 5.16 0.25
C ALA A 314 27.67 6.10 0.27
N SER A 315 26.96 6.23 -0.86
CA SER A 315 25.78 7.10 -1.04
C SER A 315 24.43 6.40 -0.84
N LEU A 316 24.39 5.06 -0.84
CA LEU A 316 23.16 4.26 -0.87
C LEU A 316 23.25 3.05 0.07
N LEU A 317 22.85 3.25 1.34
CA LEU A 317 22.66 2.12 2.25
C LEU A 317 21.23 1.58 2.14
N ARG A 318 21.14 0.29 1.78
CA ARG A 318 19.88 -0.42 1.65
C ARG A 318 19.78 -1.55 2.65
N LEU A 319 18.79 -1.44 3.54
CA LEU A 319 18.52 -2.48 4.52
C LEU A 319 17.18 -3.15 4.19
N SER A 320 17.27 -4.41 3.78
CA SER A 320 16.13 -5.31 3.58
C SER A 320 16.36 -6.53 4.45
N ALA A 321 15.44 -6.79 5.38
CA ALA A 321 15.49 -7.97 6.23
C ALA A 321 14.62 -9.10 5.65
N GLY A 322 15.13 -10.33 5.69
CA GLY A 322 14.40 -11.55 5.33
C GLY A 322 14.09 -12.36 6.59
N ALA A 323 12.85 -12.80 6.75
CA ALA A 323 12.48 -13.73 7.82
C ALA A 323 13.11 -15.11 7.57
N ARG A 324 13.81 -15.68 8.56
CA ARG A 324 14.35 -17.05 8.48
C ARG A 324 13.31 -18.09 8.92
N PRO A 325 13.28 -19.29 8.32
CA PRO A 325 12.37 -20.37 8.71
C PRO A 325 12.65 -21.00 10.09
N GLN A 326 13.83 -20.79 10.67
CA GLN A 326 14.22 -21.38 11.96
C GLN A 326 14.73 -20.30 12.91
N GLY A 327 14.00 -20.08 14.01
CA GLY A 327 14.45 -19.45 15.26
C GLY A 327 15.11 -18.06 15.16
N GLY A 328 14.32 -17.00 15.38
CA GLY A 328 14.81 -15.62 15.53
C GLY A 328 14.69 -14.80 14.24
N GLY A 329 13.60 -14.05 14.09
CA GLY A 329 13.42 -13.15 12.95
C GLY A 329 14.51 -12.07 12.94
N VAL A 330 15.36 -12.06 11.92
CA VAL A 330 16.25 -10.91 11.66
C VAL A 330 15.37 -9.81 11.07
N TYR A 331 15.25 -8.69 11.77
CA TYR A 331 14.52 -7.51 11.31
C TYR A 331 15.49 -6.39 10.88
N VAL A 332 14.97 -5.37 10.19
CA VAL A 332 15.80 -4.27 9.68
C VAL A 332 16.48 -3.48 10.80
N GLN A 333 15.85 -3.37 11.98
CA GLN A 333 16.46 -2.79 13.17
C GLN A 333 17.72 -3.53 13.64
N HIS A 334 17.78 -4.85 13.50
CA HIS A 334 18.99 -5.60 13.87
C HIS A 334 20.14 -5.30 12.91
N LEU A 335 19.83 -5.07 11.63
CA LEU A 335 20.83 -4.66 10.64
C LEU A 335 21.27 -3.20 10.88
N LEU A 336 20.36 -2.31 11.24
CA LEU A 336 20.68 -0.93 11.64
C LEU A 336 21.64 -0.91 12.82
N LYS A 337 21.38 -1.71 13.87
CA LYS A 337 22.28 -1.81 15.04
C LYS A 337 23.66 -2.36 14.68
N LYS A 338 23.74 -3.26 13.70
CA LYS A 338 25.02 -3.82 13.25
C LYS A 338 25.89 -2.78 12.53
N ASP A 339 25.28 -1.92 11.72
CA ASP A 339 25.97 -0.90 10.93
C ASP A 339 25.97 0.48 11.62
N LYS A 340 25.80 0.51 12.95
CA LYS A 340 25.57 1.75 13.74
C LYS A 340 26.66 2.81 13.60
N GLU A 341 27.93 2.41 13.57
CA GLU A 341 29.08 3.32 13.46
C GLU A 341 29.05 4.06 12.12
N HIS A 342 28.87 3.32 11.03
CA HIS A 342 28.78 3.90 9.70
C HIS A 342 27.51 4.74 9.50
N LEU A 343 26.38 4.30 10.07
CA LEU A 343 25.15 5.09 10.07
C LEU A 343 25.33 6.42 10.79
N TRP A 344 26.00 6.42 11.94
CA TRP A 344 26.28 7.63 12.69
C TRP A 344 27.15 8.61 11.89
N GLU A 345 28.23 8.13 11.28
CA GLU A 345 29.10 8.93 10.39
C GLU A 345 28.27 9.60 9.27
N LEU A 346 27.43 8.82 8.57
CA LEU A 346 26.56 9.33 7.51
C LEU A 346 25.56 10.39 8.02
N ILE A 347 24.99 10.19 9.21
CA ILE A 347 23.96 11.06 9.77
C ILE A 347 24.58 12.35 10.34
N HIS A 348 25.64 12.22 11.13
CA HIS A 348 26.24 13.32 11.86
C HIS A 348 27.14 14.18 10.96
N GLU A 349 28.07 13.55 10.25
CA GLU A 349 29.06 14.24 9.41
C GLU A 349 28.58 14.36 7.96
N GLY A 350 28.06 13.27 7.40
CA GLY A 350 27.67 13.18 5.99
C GLY A 350 26.38 13.92 5.63
N GLY A 351 25.64 14.45 6.62
CA GLY A 351 24.39 15.17 6.36
C GLY A 351 23.29 14.30 5.74
N ALA A 352 23.34 12.97 5.92
CA ALA A 352 22.43 12.03 5.27
C ALA A 352 20.95 12.29 5.57
N HIS A 353 20.08 11.91 4.63
CA HIS A 353 18.64 11.87 4.81
C HIS A 353 18.17 10.44 5.05
N ILE A 354 17.32 10.25 6.05
CA ILE A 354 16.73 8.98 6.46
C ILE A 354 15.29 8.92 5.96
N TYR A 355 14.94 7.79 5.36
CA TYR A 355 13.60 7.50 4.88
C TYR A 355 13.15 6.16 5.43
N VAL A 356 12.01 6.14 6.10
CA VAL A 356 11.41 4.91 6.60
C VAL A 356 10.03 4.75 6.00
N ASP A 357 9.84 3.62 5.34
CA ASP A 357 8.54 3.19 4.85
C ASP A 357 8.23 1.81 5.47
N ALA A 358 7.26 1.79 6.39
CA ALA A 358 6.86 0.57 7.08
C ALA A 358 5.43 0.67 7.62
N ARG A 359 4.76 -0.47 7.81
CA ARG A 359 3.43 -0.55 8.44
C ARG A 359 3.51 -0.49 9.97
N ASN A 360 3.91 -1.59 10.61
CA ASN A 360 3.96 -1.71 12.07
C ASN A 360 5.36 -1.48 12.67
N MET A 361 6.39 -1.40 11.83
CA MET A 361 7.80 -1.43 12.24
C MET A 361 8.43 -0.03 12.37
N ALA A 362 7.70 1.02 12.00
CA ALA A 362 8.22 2.40 12.02
C ALA A 362 8.69 2.81 13.42
N ARG A 363 7.93 2.43 14.47
CA ARG A 363 8.28 2.72 15.86
C ARG A 363 9.58 2.03 16.29
N ASP A 364 9.76 0.76 15.94
CA ASP A 364 10.96 -0.01 16.30
C ASP A 364 12.21 0.52 15.59
N VAL A 365 12.07 0.91 14.32
CA VAL A 365 13.13 1.55 13.54
C VAL A 365 13.49 2.90 14.16
N GLN A 366 12.50 3.70 14.52
CA GLN A 366 12.72 5.01 15.15
C GLN A 366 13.43 4.88 16.50
N ASN A 367 12.99 3.94 17.36
CA ASN A 367 13.67 3.64 18.61
C ASN A 367 15.12 3.20 18.39
N THR A 368 15.37 2.40 17.34
CA THR A 368 16.72 1.98 16.99
C THR A 368 17.60 3.15 16.59
N PHE A 369 17.07 4.15 15.88
CA PHE A 369 17.82 5.37 15.60
C PHE A 369 18.09 6.18 16.86
N TYR A 370 17.18 6.23 17.85
CA TYR A 370 17.47 6.84 19.14
C TYR A 370 18.64 6.15 19.83
N ASP A 371 18.64 4.82 19.89
CA ASP A 371 19.73 4.03 20.49
C ASP A 371 21.08 4.30 19.80
N ILE A 372 21.11 4.33 18.46
CA ILE A 372 22.32 4.60 17.69
C ILE A 372 22.86 6.00 17.98
N VAL A 373 21.99 7.01 18.04
CA VAL A 373 22.37 8.40 18.32
C VAL A 373 22.86 8.56 19.76
N ALA A 374 22.21 7.91 20.73
CA ALA A 374 22.62 7.95 22.13
C ALA A 374 24.02 7.31 22.31
N GLU A 375 24.23 6.12 21.74
CA GLU A 375 25.48 5.37 21.88
C GLU A 375 26.64 6.03 21.14
N GLN A 376 26.46 6.36 19.86
CA GLN A 376 27.54 6.88 19.02
C GLN A 376 27.79 8.38 19.22
N GLY A 377 26.77 9.12 19.65
CA GLY A 377 26.86 10.54 19.97
C GLY A 377 27.19 10.84 21.43
N ALA A 378 27.43 9.82 22.26
CA ALA A 378 27.73 9.92 23.69
C ALA A 378 26.76 10.88 24.43
N MET A 379 25.46 10.73 24.17
CA MET A 379 24.42 11.60 24.69
C MET A 379 23.32 10.81 25.39
N GLU A 380 22.59 11.45 26.30
CA GLU A 380 21.49 10.79 27.01
C GLU A 380 20.32 10.50 26.07
N GLN A 381 19.48 9.52 26.44
CA GLN A 381 18.35 9.10 25.60
C GLN A 381 17.38 10.25 25.28
N ALA A 382 17.15 11.17 26.22
CA ALA A 382 16.32 12.35 25.99
C ALA A 382 16.90 13.27 24.91
N GLN A 383 18.23 13.49 24.94
CA GLN A 383 18.93 14.29 23.94
C GLN A 383 18.93 13.61 22.57
N ALA A 384 19.06 12.28 22.52
CA ALA A 384 18.98 11.51 21.29
C ALA A 384 17.59 11.59 20.63
N VAL A 385 16.52 11.55 21.44
CA VAL A 385 15.14 11.75 20.95
C VAL A 385 14.99 13.14 20.34
N ASP A 386 15.49 14.18 21.00
CA ASP A 386 15.41 15.54 20.49
C ASP A 386 16.28 15.75 19.25
N TYR A 387 17.42 15.09 19.16
CA TYR A 387 18.27 15.09 17.97
C TYR A 387 17.53 14.53 16.75
N VAL A 388 16.89 13.37 16.89
CA VAL A 388 16.12 12.77 15.79
C VAL A 388 14.87 13.58 15.46
N LYS A 389 14.19 14.18 16.45
CA LYS A 389 13.10 15.14 16.18
C LYS A 389 13.60 16.34 15.38
N LYS A 390 14.79 16.87 15.68
CA LYS A 390 15.42 17.94 14.88
C LYS A 390 15.73 17.48 13.46
N LEU A 391 16.06 16.21 13.22
CA LEU A 391 16.21 15.68 11.85
C LEU A 391 14.86 15.65 11.12
N MET A 392 13.77 15.29 11.80
CA MET A 392 12.42 15.32 11.22
C MET A 392 12.00 16.74 10.83
N THR A 393 12.18 17.72 11.72
CA THR A 393 11.82 19.12 11.42
C THR A 393 12.66 19.72 10.30
N LYS A 394 13.93 19.29 10.15
CA LYS A 394 14.81 19.68 9.04
C LYS A 394 14.54 18.91 7.74
N GLY A 395 13.56 18.01 7.70
CA GLY A 395 13.26 17.18 6.52
C GLY A 395 14.34 16.12 6.20
N ARG A 396 15.24 15.85 7.15
CA ARG A 396 16.31 14.84 7.04
C ARG A 396 15.89 13.48 7.60
N TYR A 397 14.72 13.38 8.23
CA TYR A 397 14.10 12.13 8.63
C TYR A 397 12.63 12.14 8.15
N SER A 398 12.32 11.34 7.14
CA SER A 398 11.01 11.30 6.50
C SER A 398 10.34 9.95 6.69
N LEU A 399 9.04 9.98 7.00
CA LEU A 399 8.22 8.79 7.22
C LEU A 399 7.15 8.67 6.14
N ASP A 400 7.02 7.47 5.60
CA ASP A 400 5.91 7.04 4.74
C ASP A 400 5.27 5.78 5.34
N VAL A 401 4.29 5.94 6.24
CA VAL A 401 3.76 4.86 7.09
C VAL A 401 2.25 4.75 6.90
N TRP A 402 1.74 3.51 6.79
CA TRP A 402 0.30 3.20 6.71
C TRP A 402 -0.10 2.09 7.70
N SER A 403 -1.41 1.89 7.92
CA SER A 403 -1.97 0.89 8.84
C SER A 403 -2.83 -0.18 8.19
#